data_AF-A0A6G0WRF4-F1
#
_entry.id   AF-A0A6G0WRF4-F1
#
_cell.length_a   1.000
_cell.length_b   1.000
_cell.length_c   1.000
_cell.angle_alpha   90.00
_cell.angle_beta   90.00
_cell.angle_gamma   90.00
#
_symmetry.space_group_name_H-M   'P 1'
#
loop_
_entity.id
_entity.type
_entity.pdbx_description
1 polymer ?
#
loop_
_entity_poly.entity_id
_entity_poly.type
_entity_poly.pdbx_seq_one_letter_code
_entity_poly.pdbx_strand_id
1 'polypeptide(L)'
;MKHNVQSSKPWWRIQSHLVRECLAEFAGTFIMMVFINGVIAQVTLSPNNSSGSFTDIGIGCGLAVMLGVHTAGGVSGAHLNPAISIAMAVYGKLPWKKVPFYGVAQFVGAFVAALVVFLTYYPALNAVDPDRTIKTAGIFATYPATWENSGSAFVNEVVGTSLLVFMVFCVDDPANMPTNPVMKPLTIGLVVVMLIMSFSASTGAAMNPARDLGPRVLTACAGWGSQVFTLYDYYWWVPITAPIVGAILGGGVYMVLLSNHHDQDDEESDVTEDDHYENAPTTPV
;
A
#
# COMPACT_ATOMS: atom_id res chain seq x y z
N MET A 1 -37.42 -16.04 -6.79
CA MET A 1 -37.76 -15.42 -5.49
C MET A 1 -36.65 -14.47 -5.09
N LYS A 2 -36.86 -13.15 -5.19
CA LYS A 2 -35.91 -12.15 -4.69
C LYS A 2 -36.10 -12.07 -3.17
N HIS A 3 -35.21 -12.65 -2.38
CA HIS A 3 -35.20 -12.42 -0.95
C HIS A 3 -34.85 -10.95 -0.70
N ASN A 4 -35.88 -10.17 -0.40
CA ASN A 4 -35.78 -8.78 0.02
C ASN A 4 -35.25 -8.77 1.46
N VAL A 5 -33.96 -9.06 1.65
CA VAL A 5 -33.30 -8.89 2.95
C VAL A 5 -33.05 -7.40 3.10
N GLN A 6 -34.02 -6.69 3.63
CA GLN A 6 -33.81 -5.35 4.16
C GLN A 6 -32.94 -5.50 5.39
N SER A 7 -31.62 -5.58 5.17
CA SER A 7 -30.62 -5.60 6.23
C SER A 7 -30.78 -4.31 7.02
N SER A 8 -31.47 -4.39 8.17
CA SER A 8 -31.58 -3.29 9.11
C SER A 8 -30.18 -3.05 9.68
N LYS A 9 -29.52 -2.03 9.14
CA LYS A 9 -28.20 -1.59 9.61
C LYS A 9 -28.31 -1.29 11.12
N PRO A 10 -27.32 -1.66 11.94
CA PRO A 10 -27.41 -1.47 13.39
C PRO A 10 -27.49 0.01 13.76
N TRP A 11 -28.13 0.33 14.89
CA TRP A 11 -28.36 1.71 15.36
C TRP A 11 -27.06 2.49 15.61
N TRP A 12 -25.96 1.80 15.96
CA TRP A 12 -24.65 2.39 16.19
C TRP A 12 -23.81 2.55 14.90
N ARG A 13 -24.36 2.21 13.73
CA ARG A 13 -23.64 2.36 12.46
C ARG A 13 -23.32 3.84 12.20
N ILE A 14 -22.04 4.10 11.96
CA ILE A 14 -21.57 5.42 11.55
C ILE A 14 -22.19 5.82 10.21
N GLN A 15 -22.83 6.99 10.19
CA GLN A 15 -23.54 7.50 9.02
C GLN A 15 -22.58 8.11 7.99
N SER A 16 -21.56 8.86 8.45
CA SER A 16 -20.56 9.48 7.58
C SER A 16 -19.78 8.44 6.78
N HIS A 17 -19.82 8.58 5.46
CA HIS A 17 -19.09 7.69 4.55
C HIS A 17 -17.59 7.79 4.77
N LEU A 18 -17.06 9.02 4.85
CA LEU A 18 -15.65 9.28 5.07
C LEU A 18 -15.12 8.65 6.36
N VAL A 19 -15.89 8.74 7.45
CA VAL A 19 -15.47 8.14 8.73
C VAL A 19 -15.41 6.61 8.62
N ARG A 20 -16.36 5.98 7.92
CA ARG A 20 -16.30 4.53 7.69
C ARG A 20 -15.10 4.12 6.84
N GLU A 21 -14.79 4.91 5.81
CA GLU A 21 -13.59 4.70 4.98
C GLU A 21 -12.32 4.83 5.82
N CYS A 22 -12.21 5.86 6.65
CA CYS A 22 -11.05 6.05 7.53
C CYS A 22 -10.90 4.90 8.54
N LEU A 23 -12.00 4.38 9.08
CA LEU A 23 -11.94 3.19 9.96
C LEU A 23 -11.48 1.95 9.20
N ALA A 24 -11.89 1.78 7.94
CA ALA A 24 -11.44 0.69 7.10
C ALA A 24 -9.95 0.83 6.73
N GLU A 25 -9.49 2.02 6.36
CA GLU A 25 -8.07 2.30 6.09
C GLU A 25 -7.21 2.06 7.33
N PHE A 26 -7.65 2.52 8.52
CA PHE A 26 -7.00 2.20 9.79
C PHE A 26 -6.92 0.69 10.02
N ALA A 27 -8.03 -0.04 9.89
CA ALA A 27 -8.09 -1.47 10.16
C ALA A 27 -7.26 -2.29 9.16
N GLY A 28 -7.32 -1.95 7.87
CA GLY A 28 -6.55 -2.62 6.82
C GLY A 28 -5.06 -2.37 6.98
N THR A 29 -4.64 -1.12 7.23
CA THR A 29 -3.21 -0.81 7.48
C THR A 29 -2.74 -1.44 8.78
N PHE A 30 -3.58 -1.50 9.82
CA PHE A 30 -3.26 -2.21 11.05
C PHE A 30 -2.99 -3.70 10.80
N ILE A 31 -3.91 -4.41 10.12
CA ILE A 31 -3.74 -5.83 9.81
C ILE A 31 -2.48 -6.07 8.98
N MET A 32 -2.30 -5.28 7.91
CA MET A 32 -1.10 -5.34 7.08
C MET A 32 0.18 -5.17 7.92
N MET A 33 0.23 -4.14 8.77
CA MET A 33 1.45 -3.81 9.52
C MET A 33 1.74 -4.74 10.70
N VAL A 34 0.72 -5.30 11.35
CA VAL A 34 0.92 -6.29 12.42
C VAL A 34 1.61 -7.52 11.85
N PHE A 35 1.17 -8.01 10.69
CA PHE A 35 1.79 -9.17 10.06
C PHE A 35 3.16 -8.85 9.43
N ILE A 36 3.33 -7.69 8.78
CA ILE A 36 4.66 -7.27 8.25
C ILE A 36 5.68 -7.17 9.38
N ASN A 37 5.40 -6.40 10.43
CA ASN A 37 6.35 -6.25 11.53
C ASN A 37 6.51 -7.57 12.29
N GLY A 38 5.46 -8.40 12.37
CA GLY A 38 5.48 -9.71 13.01
C GLY A 38 6.41 -10.71 12.30
N VAL A 39 6.35 -10.84 10.97
CA VAL A 39 7.25 -11.74 10.23
C VAL A 39 8.69 -11.27 10.31
N ILE A 40 8.94 -9.95 10.23
CA ILE A 40 10.30 -9.41 10.36
C ILE A 40 10.81 -9.59 11.80
N ALA A 41 9.97 -9.36 12.82
CA ALA A 41 10.33 -9.58 14.23
C ALA A 41 10.69 -11.05 14.48
N GLN A 42 9.88 -11.99 13.98
CA GLN A 42 10.13 -13.41 14.16
C GLN A 42 11.47 -13.83 13.55
N VAL A 43 11.76 -13.41 12.31
CA VAL A 43 13.04 -13.74 11.66
C VAL A 43 14.22 -13.07 12.37
N THR A 44 14.07 -11.80 12.76
CA THR A 44 15.16 -11.00 13.35
C THR A 44 15.51 -11.42 14.78
N LEU A 45 14.50 -11.78 15.59
CA LEU A 45 14.67 -12.06 17.02
C LEU A 45 14.92 -13.54 17.30
N SER A 46 14.68 -14.43 16.34
CA SER A 46 14.94 -15.86 16.52
C SER A 46 16.44 -16.17 16.49
N PRO A 47 16.95 -16.95 17.47
CA PRO A 47 18.36 -17.32 17.50
C PRO A 47 18.79 -18.03 16.21
N ASN A 48 19.93 -17.64 15.66
CA ASN A 48 20.54 -18.21 14.46
C ASN A 48 19.59 -18.32 13.25
N ASN A 49 18.66 -17.37 13.10
CA ASN A 49 17.63 -17.38 12.03
C ASN A 49 16.80 -18.68 12.00
N SER A 50 16.59 -19.31 13.16
CA SER A 50 15.90 -20.61 13.25
C SER A 50 14.40 -20.55 12.92
N SER A 51 13.82 -19.35 12.76
CA SER A 51 12.38 -19.17 12.49
C SER A 51 12.10 -18.40 11.19
N GLY A 52 13.01 -18.50 10.22
CA GLY A 52 12.81 -18.05 8.85
C GLY A 52 14.01 -17.33 8.26
N SER A 53 13.82 -16.85 7.04
CA SER A 53 14.81 -16.22 6.18
C SER A 53 14.20 -15.02 5.47
N PHE A 54 15.00 -14.35 4.63
CA PHE A 54 14.50 -13.24 3.81
C PHE A 54 13.36 -13.67 2.86
N THR A 55 13.35 -14.91 2.39
CA THR A 55 12.25 -15.45 1.58
C THR A 55 10.93 -15.49 2.36
N ASP A 56 10.99 -15.88 3.64
CA ASP A 56 9.82 -15.90 4.52
C ASP A 56 9.28 -14.50 4.78
N ILE A 57 10.17 -13.50 4.91
CA ILE A 57 9.79 -12.08 4.99
C ILE A 57 9.07 -11.66 3.70
N GLY A 58 9.59 -12.02 2.52
CA GLY A 58 8.96 -11.71 1.24
C GLY A 58 7.55 -12.26 1.11
N ILE A 59 7.39 -13.56 1.37
CA ILE A 59 6.09 -14.24 1.32
C ILE A 59 5.14 -13.65 2.39
N GLY A 60 5.62 -13.50 3.63
CA GLY A 60 4.83 -12.97 4.74
C GLY A 60 4.34 -11.54 4.50
N CYS A 61 5.21 -10.66 3.99
CA CYS A 61 4.84 -9.27 3.67
C CYS A 61 3.75 -9.20 2.58
N GLY A 62 3.85 -10.00 1.52
CA GLY A 62 2.81 -10.01 0.49
C GLY A 62 1.48 -10.58 0.98
N LEU A 63 1.50 -11.65 1.78
CA LEU A 63 0.29 -12.18 2.42
C LEU A 63 -0.33 -11.18 3.41
N ALA A 64 0.49 -10.43 4.14
CA ALA A 64 0.02 -9.36 5.01
C ALA A 64 -0.71 -8.25 4.25
N VAL A 65 -0.18 -7.82 3.08
CA VAL A 65 -0.87 -6.87 2.21
C VAL A 65 -2.18 -7.45 1.69
N MET A 66 -2.21 -8.70 1.25
CA MET A 66 -3.46 -9.37 0.83
C MET A 66 -4.52 -9.29 1.93
N LEU A 67 -4.17 -9.63 3.18
CA LEU A 67 -5.11 -9.60 4.31
C LEU A 67 -5.58 -8.17 4.64
N GLY A 68 -4.68 -7.18 4.56
CA GLY A 68 -5.04 -5.78 4.72
C GLY A 68 -6.04 -5.34 3.65
N VAL A 69 -5.77 -5.66 2.37
CA VAL A 69 -6.66 -5.31 1.25
C VAL A 69 -8.02 -5.98 1.42
N HIS A 70 -8.04 -7.26 1.81
CA HIS A 70 -9.27 -7.99 2.08
C HIS A 70 -10.08 -7.38 3.23
N THR A 71 -9.40 -6.85 4.26
CA THR A 71 -10.03 -6.20 5.42
C THR A 71 -10.77 -4.92 5.04
N ALA A 72 -10.21 -4.11 4.15
CA ALA A 72 -10.70 -2.74 3.91
C ALA A 72 -11.39 -2.54 2.55
N GLY A 73 -11.22 -3.47 1.60
CA GLY A 73 -11.54 -3.28 0.19
C GLY A 73 -13.01 -2.96 -0.07
N GLY A 74 -13.91 -3.67 0.60
CA GLY A 74 -15.36 -3.48 0.45
C GLY A 74 -15.93 -2.17 1.05
N VAL A 75 -15.11 -1.37 1.73
CA VAL A 75 -15.55 -0.12 2.39
C VAL A 75 -14.82 1.11 1.87
N SER A 76 -13.50 1.04 1.72
CA SER A 76 -12.63 2.18 1.39
C SER A 76 -11.96 2.11 0.02
N GLY A 77 -11.96 0.93 -0.61
CA GLY A 77 -11.06 0.62 -1.73
C GLY A 77 -9.71 0.05 -1.28
N ALA A 78 -9.40 0.05 0.03
CA ALA A 78 -8.16 -0.45 0.61
C ALA A 78 -6.89 0.13 -0.01
N HIS A 79 -6.72 1.46 0.09
CA HIS A 79 -5.49 2.09 -0.36
C HIS A 79 -4.32 1.69 0.54
N LEU A 80 -4.53 1.74 1.86
CA LEU A 80 -3.61 1.33 2.93
C LEU A 80 -2.22 1.98 2.88
N ASN A 81 -2.07 2.98 2.00
CA ASN A 81 -0.82 3.56 1.55
C ASN A 81 -1.09 5.00 1.08
N PRO A 82 -0.43 6.01 1.69
CA PRO A 82 -0.57 7.40 1.27
C PRO A 82 -0.17 7.64 -0.19
N ALA A 83 0.85 6.93 -0.69
CA ALA A 83 1.30 7.07 -2.08
C ALA A 83 0.24 6.58 -3.09
N ILE A 84 -0.41 5.43 -2.81
CA ILE A 84 -1.56 4.95 -3.60
C ILE A 84 -2.72 5.94 -3.51
N SER A 85 -3.03 6.46 -2.32
CA SER A 85 -4.12 7.42 -2.15
C SER A 85 -3.91 8.70 -2.95
N ILE A 86 -2.67 9.18 -3.01
CA ILE A 86 -2.30 10.34 -3.82
C ILE A 86 -2.40 10.00 -5.32
N ALA A 87 -1.85 8.88 -5.77
CA ALA A 87 -1.96 8.47 -7.17
C ALA A 87 -3.42 8.31 -7.62
N MET A 88 -4.26 7.66 -6.82
CA MET A 88 -5.69 7.55 -7.07
C MET A 88 -6.35 8.93 -7.19
N ALA A 89 -5.93 9.92 -6.40
CA ALA A 89 -6.45 11.28 -6.51
C ALA A 89 -5.95 12.04 -7.75
N VAL A 90 -4.68 11.85 -8.12
CA VAL A 90 -4.08 12.40 -9.34
C VAL A 90 -4.83 11.92 -10.59
N TYR A 91 -5.17 10.63 -10.64
CA TYR A 91 -5.88 10.02 -11.77
C TYR A 91 -7.41 10.03 -11.63
N GLY A 92 -7.96 10.90 -10.76
CA GLY A 92 -9.41 11.12 -10.65
C GLY A 92 -10.22 10.00 -9.99
N LYS A 93 -9.56 8.95 -9.47
CA LYS A 93 -10.18 7.78 -8.81
C LYS A 93 -10.49 8.02 -7.33
N LEU A 94 -9.93 9.06 -6.70
CA LEU A 94 -10.23 9.47 -5.32
C LEU A 94 -10.42 10.99 -5.21
N PRO A 95 -11.47 11.51 -4.55
CA PRO A 95 -11.57 12.94 -4.28
C PRO A 95 -10.43 13.43 -3.38
N TRP A 96 -9.68 14.45 -3.82
CA TRP A 96 -8.53 15.03 -3.09
C TRP A 96 -8.80 15.34 -1.62
N LYS A 97 -10.02 15.79 -1.29
CA LYS A 97 -10.42 16.07 0.09
C LYS A 97 -10.32 14.86 1.04
N LYS A 98 -10.33 13.63 0.52
CA LYS A 98 -10.21 12.40 1.33
C LYS A 98 -8.77 12.02 1.63
N VAL A 99 -7.82 12.41 0.77
CA VAL A 99 -6.40 12.05 0.87
C VAL A 99 -5.80 12.30 2.25
N PRO A 100 -5.93 13.50 2.88
CA PRO A 100 -5.34 13.73 4.19
C PRO A 100 -5.95 12.84 5.28
N PHE A 101 -7.27 12.56 5.21
CA PHE A 101 -7.93 11.72 6.20
C PHE A 101 -7.53 10.24 6.07
N TYR A 102 -7.40 9.76 4.83
CA TYR A 102 -6.85 8.43 4.54
C TYR A 102 -5.42 8.32 5.06
N GLY A 103 -4.56 9.30 4.75
CA GLY A 103 -3.16 9.33 5.19
C GLY A 103 -3.03 9.28 6.72
N VAL A 104 -3.84 10.05 7.46
CA VAL A 104 -3.87 10.01 8.92
C VAL A 104 -4.34 8.65 9.44
N ALA A 105 -5.42 8.09 8.88
CA ALA A 105 -5.94 6.80 9.29
C ALA A 105 -4.91 5.67 9.09
N GLN A 106 -4.24 5.66 7.94
CA GLN A 106 -3.18 4.70 7.60
C GLN A 106 -1.99 4.86 8.55
N PHE A 107 -1.51 6.08 8.78
CA PHE A 107 -0.41 6.35 9.71
C PHE A 107 -0.73 5.85 11.13
N VAL A 108 -1.91 6.18 11.65
CA VAL A 108 -2.33 5.73 13.00
C VAL A 108 -2.48 4.20 13.04
N GLY A 109 -3.01 3.58 11.98
CA GLY A 109 -3.08 2.12 11.86
C GLY A 109 -1.71 1.45 11.93
N ALA A 110 -0.74 1.99 11.18
CA ALA A 110 0.64 1.48 11.15
C ALA A 110 1.37 1.68 12.50
N PHE A 111 1.18 2.83 13.15
CA PHE A 111 1.73 3.11 14.48
C PHE A 111 1.18 2.12 15.53
N VAL A 112 -0.15 1.93 15.58
CA VAL A 112 -0.78 1.04 16.56
C VAL A 112 -0.39 -0.42 16.30
N ALA A 113 -0.28 -0.84 15.05
CA ALA A 113 0.21 -2.17 14.69
C ALA A 113 1.65 -2.41 15.18
N ALA A 114 2.53 -1.45 14.95
CA ALA A 114 3.90 -1.51 15.45
C ALA A 114 3.94 -1.58 16.99
N LEU A 115 3.06 -0.84 17.68
CA LEU A 115 2.99 -0.89 19.15
C LEU A 115 2.60 -2.29 19.63
N VAL A 116 1.61 -2.92 18.98
CA VAL A 116 1.19 -4.29 19.29
C VAL A 116 2.35 -5.27 19.11
N VAL A 117 3.09 -5.18 18.00
CA VAL A 117 4.25 -6.06 17.76
C VAL A 117 5.37 -5.79 18.77
N PHE A 118 5.67 -4.53 19.07
CA PHE A 118 6.64 -4.15 20.10
C PHE A 118 6.32 -4.77 21.46
N LEU A 119 5.05 -4.66 21.91
CA LEU A 119 4.61 -5.22 23.18
C LEU A 119 4.64 -6.76 23.16
N THR A 120 4.26 -7.37 22.04
CA THR A 120 4.24 -8.83 21.87
C THR A 120 5.65 -9.43 21.93
N TYR A 121 6.62 -8.77 21.29
CA TYR A 121 8.02 -9.21 21.26
C TYR A 121 8.90 -8.54 22.32
N TYR A 122 8.32 -7.80 23.28
CA TYR A 122 9.07 -7.02 24.26
C TYR A 122 10.11 -7.85 25.05
N PRO A 123 9.80 -9.08 25.54
CA PRO A 123 10.80 -9.92 26.20
C PRO A 123 11.96 -10.31 25.27
N ALA A 124 11.66 -10.67 24.02
CA ALA A 124 12.67 -11.05 23.03
C ALA A 124 13.55 -9.86 22.64
N LEU A 125 12.95 -8.67 22.46
CA LEU A 125 13.68 -7.41 22.24
C LEU A 125 14.64 -7.12 23.40
N ASN A 126 14.22 -7.29 24.65
CA ASN A 126 15.09 -7.11 25.82
C ASN A 126 16.23 -8.12 25.88
N ALA A 127 16.00 -9.36 25.45
CA ALA A 127 17.04 -10.39 25.45
C ALA A 127 18.06 -10.18 24.31
N VAL A 128 17.60 -9.74 23.13
CA VAL A 128 18.42 -9.67 21.91
C VAL A 128 19.09 -8.31 21.71
N ASP A 129 18.43 -7.22 22.14
CA ASP A 129 18.86 -5.84 21.94
C ASP A 129 18.31 -4.92 23.07
N PRO A 130 18.81 -5.09 24.31
CA PRO A 130 18.34 -4.33 25.48
C PRO A 130 18.49 -2.82 25.30
N ASP A 131 19.49 -2.38 24.54
CA ASP A 131 19.80 -0.97 24.30
C ASP A 131 19.04 -0.36 23.11
N ARG A 132 18.18 -1.13 22.42
CA ARG A 132 17.34 -0.65 21.32
C ARG A 132 18.15 0.04 20.23
N THR A 133 19.03 -0.72 19.60
CA THR A 133 19.94 -0.23 18.55
C THR A 133 19.36 -0.45 17.15
N ILE A 134 20.11 -0.04 16.13
CA ILE A 134 19.75 -0.27 14.71
C ILE A 134 19.54 -1.75 14.38
N LYS A 135 20.12 -2.67 15.18
CA LYS A 135 19.97 -4.13 15.06
C LYS A 135 18.51 -4.57 15.00
N THR A 136 17.63 -3.92 15.77
CA THR A 136 16.20 -4.28 15.83
C THR A 136 15.27 -3.18 15.30
N ALA A 137 15.79 -1.99 14.98
CA ALA A 137 14.97 -0.92 14.43
C ALA A 137 14.35 -1.29 13.06
N GLY A 138 15.07 -2.12 12.27
CA GLY A 138 14.64 -2.65 10.98
C GLY A 138 13.39 -3.54 11.03
N ILE A 139 12.97 -3.99 12.21
CA ILE A 139 11.70 -4.70 12.42
C ILE A 139 10.50 -3.80 12.11
N PHE A 140 10.65 -2.50 12.36
CA PHE A 140 9.54 -1.55 12.35
C PHE A 140 9.58 -0.61 11.15
N ALA A 141 10.75 -0.03 10.85
CA ALA A 141 10.93 0.93 9.76
C ALA A 141 12.07 0.49 8.84
N THR A 142 12.12 0.99 7.61
CA THR A 142 13.17 0.60 6.67
C THR A 142 14.42 1.45 6.85
N TYR A 143 15.57 0.84 6.53
CA TYR A 143 16.87 1.50 6.52
C TYR A 143 17.65 0.99 5.31
N PRO A 144 18.44 1.85 4.66
CA PRO A 144 19.16 1.48 3.46
C PRO A 144 20.34 0.57 3.81
N ALA A 145 20.73 -0.27 2.85
CA ALA A 145 21.94 -1.05 2.93
C ALA A 145 23.17 -0.14 2.96
N THR A 146 24.29 -0.64 3.49
CA THR A 146 25.50 0.17 3.72
C THR A 146 26.19 0.66 2.45
N TRP A 147 25.83 0.12 1.27
CA TRP A 147 26.34 0.55 -0.04
C TRP A 147 25.44 1.57 -0.74
N GLU A 148 24.27 1.86 -0.18
CA GLU A 148 23.34 2.85 -0.73
C GLU A 148 23.67 4.25 -0.22
N ASN A 149 23.45 5.25 -1.06
CA ASN A 149 23.33 6.65 -0.65
C ASN A 149 21.88 7.11 -0.81
N SER A 150 21.55 8.32 -0.36
CA SER A 150 20.17 8.83 -0.44
C SER A 150 19.62 8.88 -1.87
N GLY A 151 20.47 9.15 -2.86
CA GLY A 151 20.07 9.21 -4.27
C GLY A 151 19.74 7.83 -4.85
N SER A 152 20.61 6.83 -4.65
CA SER A 152 20.37 5.47 -5.12
C SER A 152 19.20 4.81 -4.40
N ALA A 153 19.05 5.07 -3.09
CA ALA A 153 17.90 4.61 -2.32
C ALA A 153 16.59 5.27 -2.79
N PHE A 154 16.61 6.56 -3.12
CA PHE A 154 15.46 7.25 -3.69
C PHE A 154 15.02 6.63 -5.02
N VAL A 155 15.96 6.32 -5.92
CA VAL A 155 15.66 5.66 -7.19
C VAL A 155 15.04 4.28 -6.95
N ASN A 156 15.59 3.48 -6.03
CA ASN A 156 15.05 2.15 -5.71
C ASN A 156 13.58 2.22 -5.23
N GLU A 157 13.28 3.15 -4.31
CA GLU A 157 11.91 3.35 -3.81
C GLU A 157 10.94 3.89 -4.88
N VAL A 158 11.42 4.78 -5.78
CA VAL A 158 10.63 5.23 -6.93
C VAL A 158 10.30 4.06 -7.85
N VAL A 159 11.27 3.22 -8.22
CA VAL A 159 11.07 2.09 -9.13
C VAL A 159 10.12 1.06 -8.51
N GLY A 160 10.38 0.64 -7.27
CA GLY A 160 9.54 -0.34 -6.58
C GLY A 160 8.09 0.14 -6.45
N THR A 161 7.88 1.41 -6.09
CA THR A 161 6.53 1.96 -5.96
C THR A 161 5.85 2.21 -7.30
N SER A 162 6.61 2.54 -8.35
CA SER A 162 6.06 2.65 -9.72
C SER A 162 5.50 1.31 -10.18
N LEU A 163 6.26 0.23 -10.00
CA LEU A 163 5.81 -1.12 -10.35
C LEU A 163 4.61 -1.55 -9.51
N LEU A 164 4.59 -1.23 -8.21
CA LEU A 164 3.44 -1.48 -7.35
C LEU A 164 2.18 -0.81 -7.88
N VAL A 165 2.21 0.50 -8.14
CA VAL A 165 1.01 1.24 -8.55
C VAL A 165 0.59 0.92 -9.97
N PHE A 166 1.55 0.69 -10.88
CA PHE A 166 1.26 0.17 -12.21
C PHE A 166 0.45 -1.14 -12.12
N MET A 167 0.89 -2.09 -11.30
CA MET A 167 0.17 -3.36 -11.11
C MET A 167 -1.16 -3.20 -10.39
N VAL A 168 -1.27 -2.26 -9.42
CA VAL A 168 -2.56 -1.93 -8.79
C VAL A 168 -3.55 -1.46 -9.84
N PHE A 169 -3.13 -0.58 -10.76
CA PHE A 169 -4.01 -0.08 -11.82
C PHE A 169 -4.38 -1.20 -12.80
N CYS A 170 -3.44 -2.03 -13.22
CA CYS A 170 -3.72 -3.22 -14.03
C CYS A 170 -4.76 -4.16 -13.41
N VAL A 171 -4.70 -4.37 -12.10
CA VAL A 171 -5.61 -5.29 -11.37
C VAL A 171 -6.96 -4.64 -11.09
N ASP A 172 -6.97 -3.33 -10.85
CA ASP A 172 -8.19 -2.63 -10.49
C ASP A 172 -9.07 -2.30 -11.69
N ASP A 173 -8.46 -2.02 -12.84
CA ASP A 173 -9.14 -1.64 -14.08
C ASP A 173 -9.96 -2.82 -14.66
N PRO A 174 -11.29 -2.70 -14.75
CA PRO A 174 -12.15 -3.74 -15.33
C PRO A 174 -12.05 -3.86 -16.86
N ALA A 175 -11.50 -2.85 -17.56
CA ALA A 175 -11.31 -2.88 -19.01
C ALA A 175 -10.00 -3.58 -19.43
N ASN A 176 -9.05 -3.73 -18.51
CA ASN A 176 -7.91 -4.64 -18.67
C ASN A 176 -8.34 -6.10 -18.39
N MET A 177 -7.40 -7.05 -18.27
CA MET A 177 -7.69 -8.44 -17.87
C MET A 177 -8.56 -8.49 -16.59
N PRO A 178 -9.85 -8.86 -16.70
CA PRO A 178 -10.78 -8.71 -15.59
C PRO A 178 -10.40 -9.62 -14.42
N THR A 179 -9.96 -9.02 -13.32
CA THR A 179 -9.65 -9.75 -12.09
C THR A 179 -10.92 -9.86 -11.24
N ASN A 180 -11.34 -11.09 -10.93
CA ASN A 180 -12.47 -11.35 -10.04
C ASN A 180 -12.29 -10.55 -8.73
N PRO A 181 -13.30 -9.81 -8.23
CA PRO A 181 -13.19 -9.02 -7.00
C PRO A 181 -12.67 -9.80 -5.78
N VAL A 182 -12.95 -11.10 -5.70
CA VAL A 182 -12.44 -12.00 -4.65
C VAL A 182 -10.94 -12.25 -4.78
N MET A 183 -10.42 -12.23 -6.02
CA MET A 183 -9.02 -12.50 -6.34
C MET A 183 -8.15 -11.23 -6.29
N LYS A 184 -8.73 -10.03 -6.42
CA LYS A 184 -7.98 -8.76 -6.36
C LYS A 184 -7.00 -8.70 -5.16
N PRO A 185 -7.40 -9.02 -3.90
CA PRO A 185 -6.48 -8.98 -2.77
C PRO A 185 -5.31 -9.97 -2.90
N LEU A 186 -5.56 -11.18 -3.41
CA LEU A 186 -4.53 -12.20 -3.61
C LEU A 186 -3.51 -11.73 -4.65
N THR A 187 -3.98 -11.20 -5.79
CA THR A 187 -3.10 -10.71 -6.85
C THR A 187 -2.21 -9.56 -6.35
N ILE A 188 -2.76 -8.59 -5.62
CA ILE A 188 -1.97 -7.50 -5.02
C ILE A 188 -0.95 -8.05 -4.01
N GLY A 189 -1.33 -9.04 -3.19
CA GLY A 189 -0.39 -9.68 -2.28
C GLY A 189 0.78 -10.35 -3.00
N LEU A 190 0.52 -11.08 -4.08
CA LEU A 190 1.55 -11.75 -4.89
C LEU A 190 2.48 -10.74 -5.58
N VAL A 191 1.94 -9.60 -6.05
CA VAL A 191 2.76 -8.49 -6.57
C VAL A 191 3.73 -8.00 -5.49
N VAL A 192 3.26 -7.81 -4.26
CA VAL A 192 4.12 -7.40 -3.15
C VAL A 192 5.16 -8.47 -2.79
N VAL A 193 4.82 -9.77 -2.81
CA VAL A 193 5.82 -10.84 -2.64
C VAL A 193 6.97 -10.66 -3.64
N MET A 194 6.64 -10.50 -4.92
CA MET A 194 7.63 -10.34 -5.99
C MET A 194 8.45 -9.06 -5.82
N LEU A 195 7.82 -7.95 -5.46
CA LEU A 195 8.52 -6.69 -5.21
C LEU A 195 9.50 -6.82 -4.04
N ILE A 196 9.08 -7.42 -2.93
CA ILE A 196 9.94 -7.58 -1.76
C ILE A 196 11.15 -8.47 -2.09
N MET A 197 10.91 -9.59 -2.74
CA MET A 197 11.96 -10.55 -3.10
C MET A 197 12.93 -10.02 -4.18
N SER A 198 12.51 -9.02 -4.96
CA SER A 198 13.32 -8.47 -6.05
C SER A 198 14.06 -7.17 -5.70
N PHE A 199 13.47 -6.30 -4.87
CA PHE A 199 13.95 -4.92 -4.68
C PHE A 199 14.29 -4.52 -3.24
N SER A 200 14.06 -5.38 -2.22
CA SER A 200 14.26 -4.95 -0.82
C SER A 200 15.70 -4.98 -0.32
N ALA A 201 16.63 -5.63 -1.04
CA ALA A 201 18.02 -5.73 -0.58
C ALA A 201 18.69 -4.36 -0.40
N SER A 202 18.29 -3.36 -1.20
CA SER A 202 18.81 -2.00 -1.14
C SER A 202 18.18 -1.15 -0.03
N THR A 203 16.85 -1.06 0.04
CA THR A 203 16.16 -0.09 0.91
C THR A 203 15.17 -0.69 1.90
N GLY A 204 14.99 -2.02 1.90
CA GLY A 204 13.90 -2.69 2.59
C GLY A 204 12.54 -2.58 1.88
N ALA A 205 12.49 -1.95 0.70
CA ALA A 205 11.30 -1.70 -0.12
C ALA A 205 10.12 -1.16 0.70
N ALA A 206 10.25 0.08 1.19
CA ALA A 206 9.21 0.72 1.98
C ALA A 206 7.91 0.85 1.17
N MET A 207 7.98 1.45 -0.02
CA MET A 207 6.89 1.64 -1.00
C MET A 207 5.60 2.29 -0.46
N ASN A 208 5.57 2.67 0.82
CA ASN A 208 4.40 3.11 1.55
C ASN A 208 4.83 4.05 2.69
N PRO A 209 4.50 5.36 2.59
CA PRO A 209 4.87 6.33 3.62
C PRO A 209 4.32 6.02 5.02
N ALA A 210 3.10 5.46 5.14
CA ALA A 210 2.53 5.11 6.44
C ALA A 210 3.21 3.88 7.07
N ARG A 211 3.55 2.89 6.23
CA ARG A 211 4.30 1.68 6.62
C ARG A 211 5.66 2.00 7.23
N ASP A 212 6.30 3.08 6.79
CA ASP A 212 7.58 3.51 7.36
C ASP A 212 7.42 4.50 8.52
N LEU A 213 6.72 5.61 8.29
CA LEU A 213 6.68 6.73 9.24
C LEU A 213 5.96 6.37 10.54
N GLY A 214 4.85 5.61 10.47
CA GLY A 214 4.10 5.19 11.66
C GLY A 214 4.97 4.41 12.66
N PRO A 215 5.53 3.26 12.25
CA PRO A 215 6.44 2.51 13.10
C PRO A 215 7.74 3.24 13.46
N ARG A 216 8.26 4.13 12.59
CA ARG A 216 9.45 4.94 12.89
C ARG A 216 9.19 5.93 14.04
N VAL A 217 8.01 6.55 14.08
CA VAL A 217 7.60 7.40 15.20
C VAL A 217 7.47 6.57 16.48
N LEU A 218 6.93 5.35 16.39
CA LEU A 218 6.90 4.46 17.55
C LEU A 218 8.30 4.17 18.09
N THR A 219 9.24 3.74 17.25
CA THR A 219 10.59 3.37 17.71
C THR A 219 11.32 4.55 18.34
N ALA A 220 11.13 5.77 17.83
CA ALA A 220 11.64 6.98 18.45
C ALA A 220 11.16 7.16 19.90
N CYS A 221 9.89 6.84 20.18
CA CYS A 221 9.30 6.91 21.52
C CYS A 221 9.55 5.66 22.38
N ALA A 222 9.88 4.51 21.77
CA ALA A 222 9.95 3.20 22.41
C ALA A 222 11.37 2.74 22.79
N GLY A 223 12.31 3.69 22.89
CA GLY A 223 13.67 3.45 23.42
C GLY A 223 14.79 3.58 22.38
N TRP A 224 14.52 3.46 21.08
CA TRP A 224 15.55 3.67 20.06
C TRP A 224 15.98 5.14 19.97
N GLY A 225 15.12 6.08 20.38
CA GLY A 225 15.42 7.51 20.43
C GLY A 225 15.40 8.19 19.05
N SER A 226 15.76 9.48 19.02
CA SER A 226 15.66 10.31 17.81
C SER A 226 16.57 9.88 16.66
N GLN A 227 17.56 9.01 16.92
CA GLN A 227 18.48 8.51 15.90
C GLN A 227 17.78 7.81 14.73
N VAL A 228 16.58 7.24 14.93
CA VAL A 228 15.79 6.64 13.85
C VAL A 228 15.42 7.63 12.73
N PHE A 229 15.56 8.94 12.99
CA PHE A 229 15.39 10.02 12.01
C PHE A 229 16.71 10.65 11.53
N THR A 230 17.86 10.33 12.14
CA THR A 230 19.16 10.90 11.76
C THR A 230 20.11 9.88 11.13
N LEU A 231 19.86 8.59 11.32
CA LEU A 231 20.65 7.49 10.73
C LEU A 231 20.63 7.56 9.20
N TYR A 232 21.76 7.13 8.60
CA TYR A 232 21.98 7.06 7.15
C TYR A 232 21.69 8.39 6.43
N ASP A 233 22.33 9.47 6.90
CA ASP A 233 22.17 10.82 6.35
C ASP A 233 20.71 11.27 6.27
N TYR A 234 20.00 11.13 7.39
CA TYR A 234 18.59 11.49 7.53
C TYR A 234 17.68 10.72 6.57
N TYR A 235 17.90 9.42 6.38
CA TYR A 235 17.17 8.59 5.40
C TYR A 235 15.63 8.66 5.46
N TRP A 236 15.04 8.96 6.61
CA TRP A 236 13.59 8.92 6.87
C TRP A 236 12.70 9.65 5.85
N TRP A 237 13.21 10.67 5.15
CA TRP A 237 12.44 11.40 4.15
C TRP A 237 12.26 10.61 2.85
N VAL A 238 13.21 9.73 2.51
CA VAL A 238 13.19 8.90 1.29
C VAL A 238 11.94 8.00 1.22
N PRO A 239 11.62 7.15 2.22
CA PRO A 239 10.43 6.29 2.19
C PRO A 239 9.10 7.06 2.30
N ILE A 240 9.13 8.39 2.46
CA ILE A 240 7.95 9.25 2.41
C ILE A 240 7.78 9.83 1.02
N THR A 241 8.82 10.47 0.47
CA THR A 241 8.71 11.21 -0.78
C THR A 241 8.90 10.36 -2.02
N ALA A 242 9.83 9.40 -2.00
CA ALA A 242 10.13 8.57 -3.17
C ALA A 242 8.93 7.68 -3.57
N PRO A 243 8.19 7.04 -2.64
CA PRO A 243 6.99 6.31 -3.00
C PRO A 243 5.91 7.17 -3.64
N ILE A 244 5.73 8.43 -3.22
CA ILE A 244 4.74 9.32 -3.83
C ILE A 244 5.10 9.59 -5.29
N VAL A 245 6.37 9.90 -5.58
CA VAL A 245 6.86 10.10 -6.95
C VAL A 245 6.67 8.83 -7.76
N GLY A 246 7.08 7.68 -7.23
CA GLY A 246 6.91 6.39 -7.91
C GLY A 246 5.45 6.04 -8.17
N ALA A 247 4.56 6.26 -7.22
CA ALA A 247 3.13 5.99 -7.37
C ALA A 247 2.49 6.80 -8.52
N ILE A 248 2.83 8.08 -8.62
CA ILE A 248 2.37 8.94 -9.71
C ILE A 248 2.93 8.44 -11.05
N LEU A 249 4.24 8.18 -11.12
CA LEU A 249 4.86 7.68 -12.36
C LEU A 249 4.29 6.34 -12.81
N GLY A 250 4.13 5.38 -11.89
CA GLY A 250 3.57 4.06 -12.18
C GLY A 250 2.14 4.13 -12.72
N GLY A 251 1.29 4.94 -12.09
CA GLY A 251 -0.06 5.21 -12.61
C GLY A 251 -0.02 5.87 -13.99
N GLY A 252 0.87 6.83 -14.21
CA GLY A 252 1.00 7.52 -15.50
C GLY A 252 1.46 6.59 -16.62
N VAL A 253 2.42 5.71 -16.33
CA VAL A 253 2.87 4.68 -17.27
C VAL A 253 1.71 3.75 -17.64
N TYR A 254 0.88 3.35 -16.67
CA TYR A 254 -0.33 2.57 -16.95
C TYR A 254 -1.30 3.31 -17.87
N MET A 255 -1.59 4.58 -17.59
CA MET A 255 -2.51 5.38 -18.41
C MET A 255 -2.02 5.48 -19.86
N VAL A 256 -0.73 5.79 -20.05
CA VAL A 256 -0.14 6.00 -21.37
C VAL A 256 -0.02 4.71 -22.16
N LEU A 257 0.41 3.61 -21.53
CA LEU A 257 0.72 2.37 -22.27
C LEU A 257 -0.46 1.43 -22.42
N LEU A 258 -1.44 1.47 -21.50
CA LEU A 258 -2.51 0.48 -21.44
C LEU A 258 -3.90 1.14 -21.42
N SER A 259 -4.20 1.94 -20.39
CA SER A 259 -5.57 2.44 -20.17
C SER A 259 -6.18 3.15 -21.39
N ASN A 260 -5.38 4.00 -22.07
CA ASN A 260 -5.84 4.79 -23.22
C ASN A 260 -5.81 4.00 -24.56
N HIS A 261 -5.60 2.69 -24.51
CA HIS A 261 -5.52 1.79 -25.67
C HIS A 261 -6.47 0.60 -25.53
N HIS A 262 -7.48 0.68 -24.67
CA HIS A 262 -8.53 -0.34 -24.59
C HIS A 262 -9.60 -0.06 -25.66
N ASP A 263 -10.00 -1.10 -26.40
CA ASP A 263 -10.98 -1.02 -27.52
C ASP A 263 -12.35 -0.46 -27.10
N GLN A 264 -12.68 -0.45 -25.80
CA GLN A 264 -13.95 0.08 -25.28
C GLN A 264 -14.13 1.58 -25.53
N ASP A 265 -13.03 2.33 -25.68
CA ASP A 265 -13.09 3.76 -26.03
C ASP A 265 -13.49 3.98 -27.51
N ASP A 266 -13.30 2.98 -28.38
CA ASP A 266 -13.61 3.06 -29.81
C ASP A 266 -15.11 2.75 -30.07
N GLU A 267 -15.72 1.82 -29.32
CA GLU A 267 -17.14 1.44 -29.48
C GLU A 267 -18.12 2.59 -29.16
N GLU A 268 -17.80 3.52 -28.25
CA GLU A 268 -18.62 4.73 -28.02
C GLU A 268 -18.54 5.73 -29.20
N SER A 269 -17.43 5.74 -29.93
CA SER A 269 -17.22 6.65 -31.06
C SER A 269 -17.97 6.21 -32.32
N ASP A 270 -17.95 4.91 -32.64
CA ASP A 270 -18.66 4.36 -33.81
C ASP A 270 -20.19 4.50 -33.69
N VAL A 271 -20.74 4.35 -32.48
CA VAL A 271 -22.19 4.55 -32.24
C VAL A 271 -22.61 6.00 -32.50
N THR A 272 -21.74 6.97 -32.22
CA THR A 272 -22.05 8.39 -32.50
C THR A 272 -21.88 8.77 -33.96
N GLU A 273 -21.02 8.09 -34.72
CA GLU A 273 -20.90 8.30 -36.17
C GLU A 273 -22.08 7.71 -36.94
N ASP A 274 -22.53 6.49 -36.60
CA ASP A 274 -23.67 5.85 -37.27
C ASP A 274 -24.99 6.62 -37.07
N ASP A 275 -25.26 7.15 -35.86
CA ASP A 275 -26.41 8.02 -35.59
C ASP A 275 -26.39 9.32 -36.42
N HIS A 276 -25.21 9.78 -36.83
CA HIS A 276 -25.06 11.00 -37.61
C HIS A 276 -25.38 10.79 -39.09
N TYR A 277 -25.20 9.56 -39.61
CA TYR A 277 -25.56 9.19 -40.99
C TYR A 277 -27.02 8.73 -41.12
N GLU A 278 -27.63 8.14 -40.11
CA GLU A 278 -29.05 7.73 -40.15
C GLU A 278 -30.03 8.90 -40.07
N ASN A 279 -29.60 10.06 -39.52
CA ASN A 279 -30.44 11.26 -39.38
C ASN A 279 -30.17 12.36 -40.42
N ALA A 280 -29.39 12.07 -41.47
CA ALA A 280 -29.17 13.02 -42.55
C ALA A 280 -30.48 13.21 -43.36
N PRO A 281 -30.98 14.45 -43.55
CA PRO A 281 -32.18 14.68 -44.33
C PRO A 281 -31.96 14.20 -45.77
N THR A 282 -32.74 13.22 -46.19
CA THR A 282 -32.79 12.83 -47.59
C THR A 282 -33.37 13.99 -48.39
N THR A 283 -32.52 14.61 -49.22
CA THR A 283 -32.97 15.63 -50.18
C THR A 283 -33.95 14.97 -51.15
N PRO A 284 -35.20 15.47 -51.27
CA PRO A 284 -36.14 14.94 -52.24
C PRO A 284 -35.66 15.29 -53.65
N VAL A 285 -35.61 14.29 -54.53
CA VAL A 285 -35.51 14.45 -56.00
C VAL A 285 -36.89 14.29 -56.61
#